data_AF-A0A661PVI4-F1
#
_entry.id   AF-A0A661PVI4-F1
#
_cell.length_a   1.000
_cell.length_b   1.000
_cell.length_c   1.000
_cell.angle_alpha   90.00
_cell.angle_beta   90.00
_cell.angle_gamma   90.00
#
_symmetry.space_group_name_H-M   'P 1'
#
loop_
_entity.id
_entity.type
_entity.pdbx_description
1 polymer ?
#
loop_
_entity_poly.entity_id
_entity_poly.type
_entity_poly.pdbx_seq_one_letter_code
_entity_poly.pdbx_strand_id
1 'polypeptide(L)'
;MIKVEFKELVGNDRRQFFRVAPSVEEPILLKTQAGMFPLIEISGGGCRLPIAAQAPIQESAEQLLAFPGRSKPITVNVRSVIVDEKSIGVEFVGLDEEMREIICGYVRTRELELVRRFRTRAMTAS
;
A
#
# COMPACT_ATOMS: atom_id res chain seq x y z
N MET A 1 28.23 -37.57 -5.53
CA MET A 1 28.37 -36.36 -6.37
C MET A 1 27.00 -35.70 -6.40
N ILE A 2 26.78 -34.66 -5.60
CA ILE A 2 25.45 -34.05 -5.44
C ILE A 2 25.29 -33.04 -6.58
N LYS A 3 24.38 -33.32 -7.51
CA LYS A 3 23.92 -32.35 -8.51
C LYS A 3 23.06 -31.33 -7.79
N VAL A 4 23.61 -30.14 -7.56
CA VAL A 4 22.84 -28.99 -7.15
C VAL A 4 22.25 -28.39 -8.42
N GLU A 5 20.95 -28.64 -8.65
CA GLU A 5 20.19 -27.91 -9.65
C GLU A 5 19.90 -26.52 -9.11
N PHE A 6 20.60 -25.52 -9.65
CA PHE A 6 20.24 -24.13 -9.46
C PHE A 6 18.91 -23.92 -10.20
N LYS A 7 17.80 -23.97 -9.46
CA LYS A 7 16.55 -23.34 -9.93
C LYS A 7 16.87 -21.88 -10.17
N GLU A 8 16.83 -21.46 -11.44
CA GLU A 8 16.82 -20.07 -11.80
C GLU A 8 15.67 -19.38 -11.05
N LEU A 9 16.01 -18.68 -9.97
CA LEU A 9 15.17 -17.62 -9.43
C LEU A 9 15.12 -16.58 -10.53
N VAL A 10 14.10 -16.66 -11.39
CA VAL A 10 13.76 -15.63 -12.37
C VAL A 10 13.40 -14.38 -11.58
N GLY A 11 14.44 -13.63 -11.22
CA GLY A 11 14.37 -12.30 -10.66
C GLY A 11 13.81 -11.36 -11.70
N ASN A 12 12.50 -11.20 -11.71
CA ASN A 12 11.84 -10.12 -12.42
C ASN A 12 10.74 -9.46 -11.56
N ASP A 13 10.88 -9.53 -10.23
CA ASP A 13 10.04 -8.80 -9.28
C ASP A 13 10.45 -7.31 -9.22
N ARG A 14 10.48 -6.67 -10.40
CA ARG A 14 10.51 -5.21 -10.48
C ARG A 14 9.12 -4.75 -10.06
N ARG A 15 9.01 -4.23 -8.84
CA ARG A 15 7.78 -3.63 -8.34
C ARG A 15 7.26 -2.62 -9.36
N GLN A 16 6.02 -2.83 -9.79
CA GLN A 16 5.38 -2.00 -10.81
C GLN A 16 4.90 -0.64 -10.25
N PHE A 17 4.75 -0.54 -8.93
CA PHE A 17 4.18 0.64 -8.28
C PHE A 17 5.11 1.23 -7.21
N PHE A 18 5.25 2.55 -7.24
CA PHE A 18 5.88 3.32 -6.17
C PHE A 18 5.01 3.28 -4.91
N ARG A 19 5.64 3.26 -3.73
CA ARG A 19 4.98 3.18 -2.42
C ARG A 19 5.28 4.43 -1.61
N VAL A 20 4.26 4.94 -0.93
CA VAL A 20 4.38 6.06 -0.01
C VAL A 20 3.81 5.68 1.35
N ALA A 21 4.40 6.20 2.41
CA ALA A 21 3.77 6.21 3.72
C ALA A 21 2.77 7.38 3.80
N PRO A 22 1.54 7.15 4.28
CA PRO A 22 0.62 8.23 4.62
C PRO A 22 1.23 9.20 5.64
N SER A 23 0.65 10.40 5.75
CA SER A 23 1.04 11.32 6.81
C SER A 23 0.58 10.78 8.17
N VAL A 24 1.36 11.02 9.22
CA VAL A 24 0.98 10.63 10.60
C VAL A 24 -0.22 11.44 11.09
N GLU A 25 -0.29 12.72 10.70
CA GLU A 25 -1.37 13.63 11.06
C GLU A 25 -2.65 13.38 10.24
N GLU A 26 -2.50 12.81 9.04
CA GLU A 26 -3.58 12.54 8.10
C GLU A 26 -3.48 11.10 7.59
N PRO A 27 -3.77 10.10 8.44
CA PRO A 27 -3.64 8.70 8.08
C PRO A 27 -4.73 8.29 7.08
N ILE A 28 -4.39 7.37 6.20
CA ILE A 28 -5.39 6.60 5.46
C ILE A 28 -5.76 5.39 6.31
N LEU A 29 -7.06 5.14 6.47
CA LEU A 29 -7.56 4.00 7.23
C LEU A 29 -8.20 2.99 6.29
N LEU A 30 -7.91 1.71 6.49
CA LEU A 30 -8.68 0.61 5.92
C LEU A 30 -9.66 0.10 6.96
N LYS A 31 -10.95 0.15 6.65
CA LYS A 31 -11.98 -0.53 7.43
C LYS A 31 -12.10 -1.97 6.96
N THR A 32 -11.87 -2.88 7.89
CA THR A 32 -12.02 -4.33 7.76
C THR A 32 -13.14 -4.82 8.67
N GLN A 33 -13.46 -6.12 8.57
CA GLN A 33 -14.35 -6.77 9.55
C GLN A 33 -13.80 -6.72 10.99
N ALA A 34 -12.48 -6.66 11.15
CA ALA A 34 -11.81 -6.61 12.45
C ALA A 34 -11.77 -5.19 13.06
N GLY A 35 -12.10 -4.15 12.29
CA GLY A 35 -12.02 -2.75 12.72
C GLY A 35 -11.37 -1.83 11.70
N MET A 36 -10.96 -0.64 12.13
CA MET A 36 -10.29 0.35 11.29
C MET A 36 -8.80 0.40 11.61
N PHE A 37 -7.96 0.31 10.58
CA PHE A 37 -6.52 0.19 10.74
C PHE A 37 -5.79 1.23 9.87
N PRO A 38 -4.82 1.96 10.42
CA PRO A 38 -4.00 2.87 9.63
C PRO A 38 -3.08 2.10 8.69
N LEU A 39 -2.95 2.60 7.46
CA LEU A 39 -2.01 2.04 6.49
C LEU A 39 -0.57 2.37 6.87
N ILE A 40 0.33 1.39 6.72
CA ILE A 40 1.78 1.58 6.81
C ILE A 40 2.31 2.18 5.50
N GLU A 41 1.87 1.62 4.37
CA GLU A 41 2.24 2.04 3.02
C GLU A 41 1.03 1.93 2.10
N ILE A 42 0.99 2.76 1.05
CA ILE A 42 0.03 2.67 -0.05
C ILE A 42 0.73 2.88 -1.40
N SER A 43 0.20 2.25 -2.43
CA SER A 43 0.61 2.35 -3.83
C SER A 43 -0.63 2.32 -4.74
N GLY A 44 -0.44 2.51 -6.05
CA GLY A 44 -1.52 2.35 -7.02
C GLY A 44 -2.11 0.94 -7.09
N GLY A 45 -1.37 -0.09 -6.65
CA GLY A 45 -1.80 -1.49 -6.72
C GLY A 45 -2.18 -2.14 -5.38
N GLY A 46 -2.02 -1.44 -4.26
CA GLY A 46 -2.26 -2.03 -2.96
C GLY A 46 -1.72 -1.23 -1.79
N CYS A 47 -1.90 -1.75 -0.59
CA CYS A 47 -1.42 -1.16 0.66
C CYS A 47 -0.80 -2.19 1.61
N ARG A 48 -0.20 -1.70 2.69
CA ARG A 48 0.34 -2.52 3.77
C ARG A 48 -0.31 -2.12 5.11
N LEU A 49 -0.64 -3.12 5.92
CA LEU A 49 -1.29 -2.98 7.22
C LEU A 49 -0.45 -3.64 8.33
N PRO A 50 -0.64 -3.25 9.60
CA PRO A 50 -0.11 -4.02 10.72
C PRO A 50 -0.75 -5.40 10.81
N ILE A 51 -0.02 -6.41 11.29
CA ILE A 51 -0.53 -7.78 11.47
C ILE A 51 -1.76 -7.86 12.37
N ALA A 52 -1.95 -6.89 13.29
CA ALA A 52 -3.16 -6.81 14.12
C ALA A 52 -4.45 -6.56 13.31
N ALA A 53 -4.33 -6.13 12.04
CA ALA A 53 -5.44 -5.93 11.12
C ALA A 53 -5.95 -7.23 10.48
N GLN A 54 -5.39 -8.39 10.85
CA GLN A 54 -5.68 -9.67 10.22
C GLN A 54 -7.14 -10.10 10.44
N ALA A 55 -7.95 -9.91 9.40
CA ALA A 55 -9.05 -10.81 9.08
C ALA A 55 -8.47 -12.02 8.32
N PRO A 56 -9.12 -13.21 8.33
CA PRO A 56 -8.63 -14.38 7.60
C PRO A 56 -8.29 -14.02 6.15
N ILE A 57 -7.21 -14.61 5.62
CA ILE A 57 -6.79 -14.42 4.22
C ILE A 57 -7.95 -14.89 3.34
N GLN A 58 -8.65 -13.94 2.72
CA GLN A 58 -9.73 -14.20 1.79
C GLN A 58 -9.25 -13.93 0.36
N GLU A 59 -9.74 -14.72 -0.59
CA GLU A 59 -9.38 -14.63 -2.01
C GLU A 59 -9.76 -13.27 -2.61
N SER A 60 -10.87 -12.70 -2.16
CA SER A 60 -11.26 -11.30 -2.43
C SER A 60 -12.32 -10.85 -1.43
N ALA A 61 -12.17 -9.68 -0.84
CA ALA A 61 -13.18 -9.08 0.04
C ALA A 61 -13.36 -7.59 -0.27
N GLU A 62 -14.60 -7.11 -0.20
CA GLU A 62 -14.89 -5.69 -0.28
C GLU A 62 -14.48 -5.00 1.04
N GLN A 63 -13.71 -3.93 0.94
CA GLN A 63 -13.23 -3.13 2.07
C GLN A 63 -13.40 -1.64 1.78
N LEU A 64 -13.34 -0.81 2.82
CA LEU A 64 -13.47 0.64 2.68
C LEU A 64 -12.15 1.35 3.02
N LEU A 65 -11.64 2.16 2.10
CA LEU A 65 -10.52 3.08 2.32
C LEU A 65 -11.03 4.48 2.66
N ALA A 66 -10.73 4.95 3.86
CA ALA A 66 -11.00 6.32 4.27
C ALA A 66 -9.74 7.18 4.03
N PHE A 67 -9.84 8.12 3.09
CA PHE A 67 -8.81 9.11 2.82
C PHE A 67 -9.04 10.38 3.62
N PRO A 68 -7.98 11.05 4.10
CA PRO A 68 -8.11 12.35 4.75
C PRO A 68 -8.73 13.37 3.78
N GLY A 69 -9.59 14.24 4.31
CA GLY A 69 -10.28 15.28 3.54
C GLY A 69 -11.45 14.79 2.65
N ARG A 70 -11.69 13.48 2.54
CA ARG A 70 -12.88 12.95 1.84
C ARG A 70 -14.01 12.65 2.81
N SER A 71 -15.23 13.07 2.45
CA SER A 71 -16.44 12.82 3.25
C SER A 71 -16.94 11.38 3.15
N LYS A 72 -16.60 10.67 2.06
CA LYS A 72 -17.00 9.28 1.81
C LYS A 72 -15.78 8.39 1.61
N PRO A 73 -15.72 7.22 2.28
CA PRO A 73 -14.74 6.18 1.97
C PRO A 73 -14.87 5.68 0.53
N ILE A 74 -13.79 5.10 0.04
CA ILE A 74 -13.72 4.43 -1.27
C ILE A 74 -13.87 2.93 -1.04
N THR A 75 -14.79 2.31 -1.75
CA THR A 75 -14.95 0.86 -1.74
C THR A 75 -13.87 0.22 -2.62
N VAL A 76 -13.13 -0.76 -2.11
CA VAL A 76 -12.11 -1.49 -2.87
C VAL A 76 -12.25 -2.98 -2.63
N ASN A 77 -12.19 -3.76 -3.71
CA ASN A 77 -12.01 -5.20 -3.58
C ASN A 77 -10.53 -5.48 -3.31
N VAL A 78 -10.24 -6.31 -2.32
CA VAL A 78 -8.87 -6.58 -1.92
C VAL A 78 -8.58 -8.06 -1.79
N ARG A 79 -7.34 -8.43 -2.07
CA ARG A 79 -6.76 -9.74 -1.77
C ARG A 79 -5.63 -9.56 -0.78
N SER A 80 -5.63 -10.34 0.29
CA SER A 80 -4.58 -10.28 1.32
C SER A 80 -3.45 -11.26 1.00
N VAL A 81 -2.21 -10.83 1.25
CA VAL A 81 -1.00 -11.64 1.14
C VAL A 81 -0.16 -11.41 2.39
N ILE A 82 0.24 -12.48 3.08
CA ILE A 82 1.19 -12.33 4.19
C ILE A 82 2.53 -11.87 3.62
N VAL A 83 3.06 -10.79 4.17
CA VAL A 83 4.33 -10.19 3.74
C VAL A 83 5.44 -10.54 4.74
N ASP A 84 5.18 -10.40 6.03
CA ASP A 84 6.07 -10.77 7.13
C ASP A 84 5.29 -10.99 8.43
N GLU A 85 5.98 -11.27 9.54
CA GLU A 85 5.36 -11.53 10.85
C GLU A 85 4.67 -10.31 11.47
N LYS A 86 4.95 -9.10 10.96
CA LYS A 86 4.50 -7.82 11.54
C LYS A 86 3.52 -7.07 10.65
N SER A 87 3.40 -7.45 9.39
CA SER A 87 2.62 -6.75 8.39
C SER A 87 1.98 -7.65 7.35
N ILE A 88 0.86 -7.17 6.83
CA ILE A 88 0.09 -7.83 5.77
C ILE A 88 0.10 -6.91 4.56
N GLY A 89 0.38 -7.50 3.40
CA GLY A 89 0.19 -6.86 2.11
C GLY A 89 -1.24 -7.05 1.65
N VAL A 90 -1.81 -6.01 1.08
CA VAL A 90 -3.17 -6.01 0.55
C VAL A 90 -3.09 -5.51 -0.88
N GLU A 91 -3.56 -6.31 -1.81
CA GLU A 91 -3.60 -5.99 -3.24
C GLU A 91 -5.00 -5.53 -3.62
N PHE A 92 -5.10 -4.45 -4.39
CA PHE A 92 -6.37 -3.98 -4.92
C PHE A 92 -6.73 -4.75 -6.18
N VAL A 93 -7.95 -5.29 -6.22
CA VAL A 93 -8.46 -6.13 -7.31
C VAL A 93 -9.56 -5.38 -8.05
N GLY A 94 -9.45 -5.25 -9.37
CA GLY A 94 -10.54 -4.72 -10.20
C GLY A 94 -10.94 -3.28 -9.87
N LEU A 95 -9.99 -2.41 -9.51
CA LEU A 95 -10.25 -0.99 -9.32
C LEU A 95 -10.84 -0.37 -10.59
N ASP A 96 -11.96 0.32 -10.45
CA ASP A 96 -12.47 1.19 -11.51
C ASP A 96 -11.55 2.42 -11.73
N GLU A 97 -11.86 3.18 -12.78
CA GLU A 97 -11.05 4.33 -13.18
C GLU A 97 -11.06 5.44 -12.11
N GLU A 98 -12.22 5.74 -11.51
CA GLU A 98 -12.35 6.77 -10.48
C GLU A 98 -11.52 6.41 -9.23
N MET A 99 -11.64 5.18 -8.73
CA MET A 99 -10.86 4.69 -7.59
C MET A 99 -9.36 4.74 -7.87
N ARG A 100 -8.96 4.34 -9.08
CA ARG A 100 -7.57 4.37 -9.52
C ARG A 100 -7.03 5.80 -9.56
N GLU A 101 -7.78 6.75 -10.10
CA GLU A 101 -7.40 8.17 -10.13
C GLU A 101 -7.20 8.73 -8.71
N ILE A 102 -8.11 8.41 -7.79
CA ILE A 102 -8.02 8.90 -6.41
C ILE A 102 -6.78 8.34 -5.70
N ILE A 103 -6.58 7.01 -5.77
CA ILE A 103 -5.45 6.34 -5.12
C ILE A 103 -4.13 6.81 -5.71
N CYS A 104 -4.01 6.80 -7.04
CA CYS A 104 -2.79 7.25 -7.73
C CYS A 104 -2.53 8.74 -7.54
N GLY A 105 -3.58 9.57 -7.51
CA GLY A 105 -3.47 11.01 -7.24
C GLY A 105 -2.90 11.28 -5.84
N TYR A 106 -3.37 10.55 -4.82
CA TYR A 106 -2.80 10.62 -3.48
C TYR A 106 -1.33 10.20 -3.46
N VAL A 107 -1.01 9.04 -4.05
CA VAL A 107 0.36 8.50 -4.08
C VAL A 107 1.32 9.50 -4.73
N ARG A 108 0.93 10.07 -5.88
CA ARG A 108 1.71 11.08 -6.60
C ARG A 108 1.92 12.34 -5.78
N THR A 109 0.89 12.80 -5.07
CA THR A 109 0.99 14.00 -4.21
C THR A 109 2.00 13.77 -3.10
N ARG A 110 1.92 12.63 -2.40
CA ARG A 110 2.87 12.24 -1.35
C ARG A 110 4.29 12.04 -1.87
N GLU A 111 4.45 11.45 -3.05
CA GLU A 111 5.75 11.31 -3.70
C GLU A 111 6.40 12.67 -3.94
N LEU A 112 5.66 13.64 -4.48
CA LEU A 112 6.16 15.00 -4.71
C LEU A 112 6.55 15.70 -3.40
N GLU A 113 5.78 15.53 -2.33
CA GLU A 113 6.11 16.06 -1.01
C GLU A 113 7.41 15.47 -0.44
N LEU A 114 7.60 14.16 -0.58
CA LEU A 114 8.83 13.50 -0.16
C LEU A 114 10.04 14.04 -0.94
N VAL A 115 9.94 14.13 -2.27
CA VAL A 115 11.00 14.69 -3.12
C VAL A 115 11.35 16.13 -2.74
N ARG A 116 10.34 16.98 -2.48
CA ARG A 116 10.55 18.36 -2.02
C ARG A 116 11.32 18.40 -0.70
N ARG A 117 10.94 17.57 0.28
CA ARG A 117 11.63 17.48 1.58
C ARG A 117 13.09 17.04 1.44
N PHE A 118 13.37 16.08 0.55
CA PHE A 118 14.74 15.63 0.29
C PHE A 118 15.60 16.73 -0.34
N ARG A 119 15.07 17.49 -1.31
CA ARG A 119 15.79 18.61 -1.93
C ARG A 119 16.12 19.71 -0.91
N THR A 120 15.17 20.10 -0.07
CA THR A 120 15.40 21.12 0.96
C THR A 120 16.50 20.69 1.93
N ARG A 121 16.47 19.43 2.41
CA ARG A 121 17.49 18.91 3.33
C ARG A 121 18.89 18.88 2.72
N ALA A 122 19.00 18.52 1.44
CA ALA A 122 20.28 18.51 0.73
C ALA A 122 20.88 19.93 0.58
N MET A 123 20.04 20.95 0.40
CA MET A 123 20.47 22.34 0.28
C MET A 123 20.85 23.00 1.63
N THR A 124 20.25 22.57 2.74
CA THR A 124 20.58 23.08 4.09
C THR A 124 21.79 22.39 4.73
N ALA A 125 22.28 21.30 4.14
CA ALA A 125 23.42 20.54 4.62
C ALA A 125 24.73 20.83 3.85
N SER A 126 24.71 21.78 2.91
CA SER A 126 25.88 22.33 2.21
C SER A 126 26.23 23.70 2.77
#